data_AF-A0A7K3G3X8-F1
#
_entry.id   AF-A0A7K3G3X8-F1
#
_cell.length_a   1.000
_cell.length_b   1.000
_cell.length_c   1.000
_cell.angle_alpha   90.00
_cell.angle_beta   90.00
_cell.angle_gamma   90.00
#
_symmetry.space_group_name_H-M   'P 1'
#
loop_
_entity.id
_entity.type
_entity.pdbx_description
1 polymer ?
#
loop_
_entity_poly.entity_id
_entity_poly.type
_entity_poly.pdbx_seq_one_letter_code
_entity_poly.pdbx_strand_id
1 'polypeptide(L)'
;MPGCEVCGAQPATAVTVRAHQGMIIIMRTVTRRGVFCRTCGLSVYRQMTSDTLLTGWWGLFSFFVTPFVVLGNAFGARAALRRLPEPYGAVRPRLHPGRRVLRRAPAMLILTPIALVALAIPTLVVVGLLSGGGEGSVALSAGDCVRNEADWPEQQLRKVDCGSPLAEYRVLDEASCGPGDYLLRAEYTIGAPGRPGSCVTPL
;
A
#
# COMPACT_ATOMS: atom_id res chain seq x y z
N MET A 1 -15.87 -43.32 17.21
CA MET A 1 -15.34 -42.02 16.74
C MET A 1 -14.44 -42.25 15.53
N PRO A 2 -14.47 -41.42 14.49
CA PRO A 2 -13.53 -41.59 13.38
C PRO A 2 -12.09 -41.36 13.87
N GLY A 3 -11.18 -42.27 13.51
CA GLY A 3 -9.74 -42.11 13.74
C GLY A 3 -9.11 -41.24 12.66
N CYS A 4 -7.92 -40.70 12.91
CA CYS A 4 -7.19 -39.94 11.91
C CYS A 4 -6.83 -40.80 10.69
N GLU A 5 -7.09 -40.31 9.48
CA GLU A 5 -6.78 -41.02 8.21
C GLU A 5 -5.27 -41.32 8.04
N VAL A 6 -4.39 -40.56 8.71
CA VAL A 6 -2.94 -40.69 8.60
C VAL A 6 -2.36 -41.64 9.65
N CYS A 7 -2.66 -41.42 10.92
CA CYS A 7 -2.03 -42.12 12.03
C CYS A 7 -2.97 -43.06 12.82
N GLY A 8 -4.27 -43.06 12.52
CA GLY A 8 -5.30 -43.80 13.25
C GLY A 8 -5.66 -43.23 14.62
N ALA A 9 -4.93 -42.22 15.12
CA ALA A 9 -5.13 -41.68 16.46
C ALA A 9 -6.48 -40.95 16.63
N GLN A 10 -6.98 -40.96 17.85
CA GLN A 10 -8.19 -40.26 18.27
C GLN A 10 -7.88 -39.21 19.36
N PRO A 11 -8.69 -38.16 19.51
CA PRO A 11 -9.82 -37.80 18.66
C PRO A 11 -9.37 -37.17 17.33
N ALA A 12 -10.18 -37.34 16.28
CA ALA A 12 -9.96 -36.73 14.97
C ALA A 12 -11.22 -35.96 14.53
N THR A 13 -11.00 -34.85 13.83
CA THR A 13 -12.08 -33.97 13.35
C THR A 13 -11.92 -33.77 11.85
N ALA A 14 -13.05 -33.72 11.14
CA ALA A 14 -13.08 -33.33 9.74
C ALA A 14 -12.67 -31.86 9.61
N VAL A 15 -11.57 -31.60 8.94
CA VAL A 15 -11.04 -30.25 8.73
C VAL A 15 -10.82 -30.02 7.24
N THR A 16 -11.17 -28.83 6.80
CA THR A 16 -10.95 -28.38 5.42
C THR A 16 -9.83 -27.35 5.44
N VAL A 17 -8.66 -27.72 4.95
CA VAL A 17 -7.52 -26.82 4.83
C VAL A 17 -7.48 -26.32 3.40
N ARG A 18 -7.63 -25.01 3.23
CA ARG A 18 -7.50 -24.35 1.92
C ARG A 18 -6.10 -23.76 1.81
N ALA A 19 -5.41 -24.02 0.71
CA ALA A 19 -4.12 -23.45 0.37
C ALA A 19 -4.26 -22.65 -0.93
N HIS A 20 -3.60 -21.50 -1.02
CA HIS A 20 -3.50 -20.75 -2.29
C HIS A 20 -2.12 -21.02 -2.88
N GLN A 21 -2.08 -21.67 -4.04
CA GLN A 21 -0.87 -21.71 -4.85
C GLN A 21 -0.99 -20.64 -5.92
N GLY A 22 -0.24 -19.55 -5.77
CA GLY A 22 -0.10 -18.54 -6.81
C GLY A 22 1.02 -18.90 -7.77
N MET A 23 0.70 -19.20 -9.03
CA MET A 23 1.67 -19.00 -10.10
C MET A 23 1.45 -17.58 -10.62
N ILE A 24 2.52 -16.91 -11.08
CA ILE A 24 2.56 -15.48 -11.45
C ILE A 24 1.36 -15.01 -12.30
N ILE A 25 0.71 -15.90 -13.06
CA ILE A 25 -0.42 -15.60 -13.96
C ILE A 25 -1.72 -16.34 -13.56
N ILE A 26 -1.64 -17.45 -12.81
CA ILE A 26 -2.80 -18.32 -12.54
C ILE A 26 -2.91 -18.60 -11.04
N MET A 27 -4.03 -18.20 -10.45
CA MET A 27 -4.37 -18.54 -9.06
C MET A 27 -4.99 -19.93 -9.01
N ARG A 28 -4.40 -20.83 -8.23
CA ARG A 28 -4.98 -22.16 -7.96
C ARG A 28 -5.31 -22.30 -6.47
N THR A 29 -6.60 -22.32 -6.17
CA THR A 29 -7.10 -22.61 -4.82
C THR A 29 -7.12 -24.12 -4.63
N VAL A 30 -6.18 -24.66 -3.85
CA VAL A 30 -6.11 -26.08 -3.53
C VAL A 30 -6.87 -26.31 -2.22
N THR A 31 -8.00 -26.99 -2.29
CA THR A 31 -8.76 -27.38 -1.10
C THR A 31 -8.44 -28.84 -0.75
N ARG A 32 -7.91 -29.09 0.45
CA ARG A 32 -7.76 -30.45 0.99
C ARG A 32 -8.74 -30.64 2.14
N ARG A 33 -9.67 -31.60 1.97
CA ARG A 33 -10.63 -32.02 2.99
C ARG A 33 -10.16 -33.39 3.51
N GLY A 34 -10.12 -33.57 4.82
CA GLY A 34 -9.79 -34.87 5.43
C GLY A 34 -10.01 -34.88 6.94
N VAL A 35 -10.07 -36.08 7.52
CA VAL A 35 -10.23 -36.28 8.96
C VAL A 35 -8.85 -36.45 9.61
N PHE A 36 -8.44 -35.44 10.38
CA PHE A 36 -7.12 -35.40 11.00
C PHE A 36 -7.18 -35.25 12.52
N CYS A 37 -6.23 -35.89 13.22
CA CYS A 37 -5.96 -35.59 14.62
C CYS A 37 -5.19 -34.26 14.75
N ARG A 38 -5.14 -33.71 15.97
CA ARG A 38 -4.46 -32.44 16.27
C ARG A 38 -3.07 -32.31 15.67
N THR A 39 -2.22 -33.32 15.86
CA THR A 39 -0.80 -33.28 15.47
C THR A 39 -0.60 -33.40 13.96
N CYS A 40 -1.25 -34.37 13.32
CA CYS A 40 -1.17 -34.57 11.88
C CYS A 40 -1.79 -33.38 11.14
N GLY A 41 -2.97 -32.90 11.56
CA GLY A 41 -3.61 -31.76 10.93
C GLY A 41 -2.80 -30.45 11.09
N LEU A 42 -2.14 -30.24 12.23
CA LEU A 42 -1.26 -29.08 12.43
C LEU A 42 -0.03 -29.10 11.53
N SER A 43 0.51 -30.29 11.22
CA SER A 43 1.63 -30.44 10.29
C SER A 43 1.22 -30.08 8.85
N VAL A 44 0.07 -30.58 8.41
CA VAL A 44 -0.52 -30.29 7.09
C VAL A 44 -0.83 -28.80 6.94
N TYR A 45 -1.43 -28.20 7.97
CA TYR A 45 -1.69 -26.76 8.02
C TYR A 45 -0.40 -25.94 7.83
N ARG A 46 0.65 -26.26 8.60
CA ARG A 46 1.92 -25.52 8.54
C ARG A 46 2.58 -25.61 7.16
N GLN A 47 2.54 -26.77 6.53
CA GLN A 47 3.12 -26.96 5.20
C GLN A 47 2.37 -26.14 4.14
N MET A 48 1.03 -26.24 4.12
CA MET A 48 0.20 -25.49 3.17
C MET A 48 0.26 -23.96 3.37
N THR A 49 0.28 -23.48 4.61
CA THR A 49 0.46 -22.05 4.88
C THR A 49 1.82 -21.56 4.38
N SER A 50 2.88 -22.37 4.53
CA SER A 50 4.22 -22.01 4.03
C SER A 50 4.23 -21.89 2.51
N ASP A 51 3.65 -22.87 1.81
CA ASP A 51 3.60 -22.87 0.35
C ASP A 51 2.73 -21.71 -0.17
N THR A 52 1.67 -21.36 0.54
CA THR A 52 0.82 -20.21 0.22
C THR A 52 1.54 -18.88 0.41
N LEU A 53 2.32 -18.72 1.48
CA LEU A 53 3.12 -17.52 1.71
C LEU A 53 4.23 -17.35 0.65
N LEU A 54 4.77 -18.45 0.13
CA LEU A 54 5.82 -18.44 -0.90
C LEU A 54 5.30 -18.12 -2.31
N THR A 55 4.05 -18.49 -2.61
CA THR A 55 3.49 -18.44 -3.98
C THR A 55 2.38 -17.41 -4.12
N GLY A 56 1.67 -17.07 -3.05
CA GLY A 56 0.50 -16.20 -3.05
C GLY A 56 0.79 -14.70 -3.04
N TRP A 57 2.00 -14.25 -3.30
CA TRP A 57 2.35 -12.82 -3.24
C TRP A 57 2.93 -12.24 -4.54
N TRP A 58 3.14 -13.08 -5.56
CA TRP A 58 3.71 -12.67 -6.85
C TRP A 58 2.74 -11.88 -7.73
N GLY A 59 1.50 -11.64 -7.27
CA GLY A 59 0.50 -10.84 -7.98
C GLY A 59 -0.03 -9.72 -7.08
N LEU A 60 -0.16 -8.50 -7.62
CA LEU A 60 -0.65 -7.30 -6.93
C LEU A 60 -2.02 -7.51 -6.26
N PHE A 61 -2.92 -8.26 -6.89
CA PHE A 61 -4.22 -8.67 -6.32
C PHE A 61 -4.09 -9.66 -5.14
N SER A 62 -3.03 -10.45 -5.15
CA SER A 62 -2.79 -11.50 -4.16
C SER A 62 -2.33 -10.91 -2.82
N PHE A 63 -1.73 -9.71 -2.80
CA PHE A 63 -1.40 -8.98 -1.57
C PHE A 63 -2.64 -8.69 -0.70
N PHE A 64 -3.77 -8.38 -1.32
CA PHE A 64 -5.02 -8.09 -0.60
C PHE A 64 -5.81 -9.35 -0.23
N VAL A 65 -5.82 -10.38 -1.06
CA VAL A 65 -6.63 -11.59 -0.82
C VAL A 65 -5.98 -12.54 0.20
N THR A 66 -4.65 -12.64 0.20
CA THR A 66 -3.90 -13.57 1.06
C THR A 66 -4.13 -13.37 2.57
N PRO A 67 -4.15 -12.13 3.13
CA PRO A 67 -4.44 -11.96 4.56
C PRO A 67 -5.82 -12.47 4.97
N PHE A 68 -6.87 -12.27 4.16
CA PHE A 68 -8.21 -12.79 4.48
C PHE A 68 -8.23 -14.32 4.54
N VAL A 69 -7.51 -15.00 3.64
CA VAL A 69 -7.48 -16.46 3.62
C VAL A 69 -6.63 -17.01 4.77
N VAL A 70 -5.50 -16.37 5.08
CA VAL A 70 -4.67 -16.74 6.23
C VAL A 70 -5.44 -16.54 7.54
N LEU A 71 -6.19 -15.44 7.67
CA LEU A 71 -7.05 -15.17 8.82
C LEU A 71 -8.17 -16.20 8.93
N GLY A 72 -8.88 -16.51 7.85
CA GLY A 72 -9.92 -17.56 7.85
C GLY A 72 -9.39 -18.95 8.24
N ASN A 73 -8.20 -19.29 7.77
CA ASN A 73 -7.52 -20.53 8.15
C ASN A 73 -7.02 -20.52 9.63
N ALA A 74 -6.57 -19.37 10.12
CA ALA A 74 -6.10 -19.21 11.50
C ALA A 74 -7.25 -19.25 12.53
N PHE A 75 -8.38 -18.61 12.22
CA PHE A 75 -9.54 -18.56 13.10
C PHE A 75 -10.46 -19.78 12.97
N GLY A 76 -10.53 -20.41 11.79
CA GLY A 76 -11.34 -21.61 11.57
C GLY A 76 -10.56 -22.90 11.84
N ALA A 77 -9.77 -23.33 10.86
CA ALA A 77 -9.09 -24.61 10.90
C ALA A 77 -8.12 -24.71 12.10
N ARG A 78 -7.23 -23.74 12.28
CA ARG A 78 -6.23 -23.80 13.36
C ARG A 78 -6.87 -23.74 14.75
N ALA A 79 -7.91 -22.93 14.95
CA ALA A 79 -8.63 -22.88 16.22
C ALA A 79 -9.35 -24.20 16.51
N ALA A 80 -10.03 -24.77 15.51
CA ALA A 80 -10.66 -26.08 15.62
C ALA A 80 -9.63 -27.15 16.01
N LEU A 81 -8.48 -27.23 15.32
CA LEU A 81 -7.42 -28.20 15.66
C LEU A 81 -6.83 -27.99 17.06
N ARG A 82 -6.69 -26.74 17.53
CA ARG A 82 -6.15 -26.44 18.87
C ARG A 82 -7.11 -26.83 19.99
N ARG A 83 -8.41 -26.89 19.72
CA ARG A 83 -9.44 -27.31 20.69
C ARG A 83 -9.45 -28.82 20.92
N LEU A 84 -8.81 -29.64 20.08
CA LEU A 84 -8.71 -31.07 20.33
C LEU A 84 -7.71 -31.37 21.47
N PRO A 85 -8.02 -32.33 22.36
CA PRO A 85 -7.06 -32.83 23.34
C PRO A 85 -5.90 -33.58 22.66
N GLU A 86 -4.87 -33.90 23.44
CA GLU A 86 -3.69 -34.61 22.93
C GLU A 86 -4.10 -35.98 22.34
N PRO A 87 -3.73 -36.31 21.10
CA PRO A 87 -4.19 -37.53 20.46
C PRO A 87 -3.53 -38.78 21.07
N TYR A 88 -4.33 -39.83 21.27
CA TYR A 88 -3.94 -41.14 21.80
C TYR A 88 -4.33 -42.27 20.83
N GLY A 89 -3.77 -43.47 21.04
CA GLY A 89 -4.11 -44.66 20.24
C GLY A 89 -3.62 -44.60 18.79
N ALA A 90 -2.43 -44.04 18.52
CA ALA A 90 -1.87 -44.00 17.18
C ALA A 90 -1.45 -45.41 16.73
N VAL A 91 -1.96 -45.85 15.58
CA VAL A 91 -1.65 -47.16 14.97
C VAL A 91 -0.46 -47.04 14.03
N ARG A 92 -0.24 -45.87 13.42
CA ARG A 92 0.88 -45.58 12.52
C ARG A 92 1.71 -44.40 13.03
N PRO A 93 2.98 -44.28 12.58
CA PRO A 93 3.82 -43.13 12.90
C PRO A 93 3.11 -41.81 12.55
N ARG A 94 3.20 -40.83 13.45
CA ARG A 94 2.63 -39.49 13.23
C ARG A 94 3.32 -38.81 12.05
N LEU A 95 2.58 -38.02 11.29
CA LEU A 95 3.15 -37.22 10.20
C LEU A 95 4.21 -36.28 10.78
N HIS A 96 5.43 -36.34 10.26
CA HIS A 96 6.52 -35.52 10.75
C HIS A 96 6.16 -34.04 10.58
N PRO A 97 6.15 -33.23 11.65
CA PRO A 97 5.99 -31.79 11.53
C PRO A 97 7.24 -31.26 10.81
N GLY A 98 7.12 -31.04 9.50
CA GLY A 98 8.22 -30.53 8.67
C GLY A 98 8.90 -29.28 9.27
N ARG A 99 10.10 -28.96 8.76
CA ARG A 99 10.94 -27.85 9.28
C ARG A 99 10.15 -26.53 9.36
N ARG A 100 10.37 -25.78 10.45
CA ARG A 100 9.67 -24.52 10.78
C ARG A 100 9.77 -23.52 9.62
N VAL A 101 8.65 -22.84 9.33
CA VAL A 101 8.47 -21.84 8.25
C VAL A 101 9.60 -20.79 8.21
N LEU A 102 10.05 -20.36 9.39
CA LEU A 102 11.10 -19.34 9.57
C LEU A 102 12.53 -19.84 9.35
N ARG A 103 12.76 -21.16 9.28
CA ARG A 103 14.11 -21.75 9.12
C ARG A 103 14.47 -22.10 7.69
N ARG A 104 13.60 -21.79 6.72
CA ARG A 104 13.98 -21.81 5.30
C ARG A 104 14.52 -20.41 4.98
N ALA A 105 15.82 -20.32 4.68
CA ALA A 105 16.52 -19.15 4.16
C ALA A 105 15.71 -18.24 3.20
N PRO A 106 14.83 -18.75 2.31
CA PRO A 106 13.96 -17.88 1.52
C PRO A 106 13.05 -16.97 2.34
N ALA A 107 12.59 -17.34 3.54
CA ALA A 107 11.68 -16.50 4.33
C ALA A 107 12.31 -15.16 4.77
N MET A 108 13.63 -15.13 5.01
CA MET A 108 14.32 -13.88 5.33
C MET A 108 14.53 -13.00 4.09
N LEU A 109 14.92 -13.57 2.95
CA LEU A 109 15.02 -12.87 1.66
C LEU A 109 13.67 -12.32 1.17
N ILE A 110 12.56 -12.87 1.69
CA ILE A 110 11.17 -12.53 1.35
C ILE A 110 10.63 -11.40 2.23
N LEU A 111 11.02 -11.34 3.51
CA LEU A 111 10.62 -10.26 4.43
C LEU A 111 11.33 -8.93 4.14
N THR A 112 12.55 -8.98 3.60
CA THR A 112 13.35 -7.78 3.29
C THR A 112 12.70 -6.85 2.25
N PRO A 113 12.23 -7.32 1.08
CA PRO A 113 11.59 -6.44 0.09
C PRO A 113 10.23 -5.92 0.59
N ILE A 114 9.47 -6.70 1.38
CA ILE A 114 8.22 -6.23 2.00
C ILE A 114 8.49 -5.07 2.94
N ALA A 115 9.46 -5.21 3.84
CA ALA A 115 9.78 -4.15 4.79
C ALA A 115 10.25 -2.88 4.08
N LEU A 116 11.04 -3.03 3.00
CA LEU A 116 11.48 -1.93 2.15
C LEU A 116 10.32 -1.22 1.47
N VAL A 117 9.40 -1.95 0.82
CA VAL A 117 8.25 -1.32 0.13
C VAL A 117 7.26 -0.71 1.13
N ALA A 118 7.00 -1.39 2.25
CA ALA A 118 6.11 -0.90 3.30
C ALA A 118 6.65 0.35 4.01
N LEU A 119 7.96 0.56 4.02
CA LEU A 119 8.58 1.79 4.53
C LEU A 119 8.76 2.85 3.43
N ALA A 120 9.10 2.44 2.21
CA ALA A 120 9.34 3.35 1.08
C ALA A 120 8.08 4.12 0.66
N ILE A 121 6.92 3.46 0.61
CA ILE A 121 5.67 4.14 0.20
C ILE A 121 5.25 5.24 1.18
N PRO A 122 5.11 4.99 2.51
CA PRO A 122 4.75 6.05 3.44
C PRO A 122 5.86 7.10 3.57
N THR A 123 7.15 6.73 3.45
CA THR A 123 8.22 7.74 3.42
C THR A 123 8.15 8.60 2.16
N LEU A 124 7.86 8.05 0.98
CA LEU A 124 7.65 8.84 -0.24
C LEU A 124 6.40 9.71 -0.17
N VAL A 125 5.32 9.23 0.45
CA VAL A 125 4.09 10.02 0.66
C VAL A 125 4.34 11.15 1.66
N VAL A 126 5.03 10.88 2.77
CA VAL A 126 5.43 11.90 3.75
C VAL A 126 6.41 12.87 3.11
N VAL A 127 7.37 12.41 2.31
CA VAL A 127 8.27 13.27 1.55
C VAL A 127 7.47 14.10 0.54
N GLY A 128 6.50 13.56 -0.18
CA GLY A 128 5.66 14.34 -1.10
C GLY A 128 4.78 15.38 -0.40
N LEU A 129 4.25 15.04 0.78
CA LEU A 129 3.47 15.96 1.62
C LEU A 129 4.35 17.06 2.23
N LEU A 130 5.55 16.72 2.72
CA LEU A 130 6.51 17.66 3.30
C LEU A 130 7.23 18.49 2.22
N SER A 131 7.45 17.92 1.03
CA SER A 131 8.08 18.60 -0.10
C SER A 131 7.10 19.49 -0.85
N GLY A 132 5.83 19.55 -0.41
CA GLY A 132 4.83 20.48 -0.94
C GLY A 132 4.89 20.54 -2.46
N GLY A 133 4.48 19.45 -3.12
CA GLY A 133 4.19 19.48 -4.55
C GLY A 133 2.98 20.36 -4.82
N GLY A 134 3.10 21.65 -4.53
CA GLY A 134 2.20 22.66 -5.01
C GLY A 134 2.46 22.83 -6.50
N GLU A 135 1.44 22.61 -7.30
CA GLU A 135 1.10 23.59 -8.33
C GLU A 135 0.99 24.95 -7.62
N GLY A 136 2.14 25.54 -7.34
CA GLY A 136 2.26 26.66 -6.44
C GLY A 136 1.78 27.89 -7.16
N SER A 137 0.53 28.29 -6.90
CA SER A 137 0.20 29.69 -7.02
C SER A 137 1.09 30.43 -6.01
N VAL A 138 2.14 31.07 -6.53
CA VAL A 138 3.06 31.86 -5.72
C VAL A 138 2.23 33.01 -5.13
N ALA A 139 2.28 33.21 -3.81
CA ALA A 139 1.68 34.39 -3.22
C ALA A 139 2.42 35.64 -3.73
N LEU A 140 1.73 36.49 -4.49
CA LEU A 140 2.30 37.71 -5.06
C LEU A 140 1.84 38.92 -4.26
N SER A 141 2.76 39.86 -4.00
CA SER A 141 2.49 41.13 -3.34
C SER A 141 2.73 42.31 -4.29
N ALA A 142 2.14 43.46 -3.99
CA ALA A 142 2.35 44.68 -4.75
C ALA A 142 3.85 45.01 -4.84
N GLY A 143 4.32 45.34 -6.04
CA GLY A 143 5.73 45.61 -6.32
C GLY A 143 6.58 44.39 -6.69
N ASP A 144 6.03 43.17 -6.60
CA ASP A 144 6.74 41.98 -7.07
C ASP A 144 6.86 41.97 -8.60
N CYS A 145 8.04 41.61 -9.11
CA CYS A 145 8.26 41.36 -10.53
C CYS A 145 8.02 39.89 -10.84
N VAL A 146 7.32 39.65 -11.95
CA VAL A 146 6.90 38.32 -12.36
C VAL A 146 7.17 38.10 -13.83
N ARG A 147 7.29 36.84 -14.18
CA ARG A 147 7.33 36.34 -15.54
C ARG A 147 6.14 35.43 -15.77
N ASN A 148 5.46 35.55 -16.91
CA ASN A 148 4.45 34.57 -17.28
C ASN A 148 5.13 33.48 -18.10
N GLU A 149 5.14 32.25 -17.59
CA GLU A 149 5.67 31.10 -18.35
C GLU A 149 4.64 30.55 -19.36
N ALA A 150 3.39 31.02 -19.28
CA ALA A 150 2.32 30.73 -20.21
C ALA A 150 1.94 31.95 -21.07
N ASP A 151 1.20 31.72 -22.15
CA ASP A 151 0.64 32.80 -22.98
C ASP A 151 -0.70 33.28 -22.39
N TRP A 152 -0.92 34.59 -22.36
CA TRP A 152 -2.20 35.16 -21.91
C TRP A 152 -3.37 34.64 -22.76
N PRO A 153 -4.53 34.28 -22.15
CA PRO A 153 -4.95 34.55 -20.77
C PRO A 153 -4.55 33.48 -19.73
N GLU A 154 -3.76 32.48 -20.13
CA GLU A 154 -3.23 31.50 -19.19
C GLU A 154 -2.17 32.14 -18.30
N GLN A 155 -2.25 31.90 -17.00
CA GLN A 155 -1.39 32.49 -15.99
C GLN A 155 -0.58 31.40 -15.31
N GLN A 156 0.71 31.37 -15.60
CA GLN A 156 1.71 30.57 -14.88
C GLN A 156 2.79 31.53 -14.38
N LEU A 157 2.42 32.34 -13.38
CA LEU A 157 3.24 33.45 -12.92
C LEU A 157 4.32 32.96 -11.96
N ARG A 158 5.57 33.29 -12.29
CA ARG A 158 6.74 33.00 -11.46
C ARG A 158 7.36 34.29 -10.97
N LYS A 159 7.60 34.40 -9.65
CA LYS A 159 8.31 35.53 -9.06
C LYS A 159 9.77 35.52 -9.50
N VAL A 160 10.23 36.64 -10.03
CA VAL A 160 11.60 36.84 -10.50
C VAL A 160 12.19 38.11 -9.88
N ASP A 161 13.51 38.21 -9.90
CA ASP A 161 14.19 39.43 -9.46
C ASP A 161 13.90 40.58 -10.44
N CYS A 162 13.54 41.76 -9.92
CA CYS A 162 13.20 42.93 -10.74
C CYS A 162 14.37 43.48 -11.57
N GLY A 163 15.62 43.18 -11.20
CA GLY A 163 16.81 43.54 -11.97
C GLY A 163 17.17 42.52 -13.05
N SER A 164 16.42 41.40 -13.14
CA SER A 164 16.66 40.36 -14.13
C SER A 164 16.10 40.77 -15.50
N PRO A 165 16.79 40.44 -16.62
CA PRO A 165 16.24 40.62 -17.97
C PRO A 165 15.04 39.71 -18.24
N LEU A 166 14.71 38.79 -17.33
CA LEU A 166 13.57 37.88 -17.40
C LEU A 166 12.32 38.44 -16.72
N ALA A 167 12.38 39.65 -16.14
CA ALA A 167 11.23 40.31 -15.55
C ALA A 167 10.36 40.93 -16.66
N GLU A 168 9.15 40.39 -16.85
CA GLU A 168 8.24 40.81 -17.91
C GLU A 168 7.12 41.73 -17.38
N TYR A 169 6.66 41.51 -16.15
CA TYR A 169 5.57 42.27 -15.56
C TYR A 169 5.82 42.64 -14.09
N ARG A 170 5.12 43.65 -13.59
CA ARG A 170 5.11 44.09 -12.19
C ARG A 170 3.69 44.07 -11.61
N VAL A 171 3.56 43.59 -10.38
CA VAL A 171 2.27 43.53 -9.67
C VAL A 171 1.89 44.90 -9.11
N LEU A 172 0.68 45.35 -9.42
CA LEU A 172 0.04 46.57 -8.92
C LEU A 172 -1.14 46.23 -8.00
N ASP A 173 -1.30 47.02 -6.95
CA ASP A 173 -2.44 47.00 -6.03
C ASP A 173 -3.37 48.18 -6.35
N GLU A 174 -4.10 48.05 -7.46
CA GLU A 174 -5.08 49.03 -7.93
C GLU A 174 -6.46 48.40 -7.99
N ALA A 175 -7.53 49.18 -7.81
CA ALA A 175 -8.90 48.66 -7.84
C ALA A 175 -9.42 48.37 -9.27
N SER A 176 -8.72 48.86 -10.29
CA SER A 176 -9.07 48.71 -11.71
C SER A 176 -7.80 48.73 -12.55
N CYS A 177 -7.60 47.71 -13.40
CA CYS A 177 -6.44 47.64 -14.28
C CYS A 177 -6.50 48.67 -15.42
N GLY A 178 -5.36 49.23 -15.79
CA GLY A 178 -5.21 50.16 -16.90
C GLY A 178 -5.28 49.50 -18.27
N PRO A 179 -5.28 50.29 -19.36
CA PRO A 179 -5.24 49.75 -20.72
C PRO A 179 -3.88 49.08 -20.99
N GLY A 180 -3.88 47.75 -21.15
CA GLY A 180 -2.66 46.96 -21.39
C GLY A 180 -2.20 46.13 -20.19
N ASP A 181 -2.88 46.27 -19.05
CA ASP A 181 -2.64 45.46 -17.86
C ASP A 181 -3.48 44.18 -17.88
N TYR A 182 -2.99 43.14 -17.19
CA TYR A 182 -3.70 41.88 -17.04
C TYR A 182 -4.17 41.66 -15.61
N LEU A 183 -5.41 41.18 -15.46
CA LEU A 183 -6.00 40.81 -14.17
C LEU A 183 -5.34 39.55 -13.61
N LEU A 184 -4.80 39.61 -12.39
CA LEU A 184 -4.35 38.42 -11.67
C LEU A 184 -5.54 37.58 -11.23
N ARG A 185 -5.38 36.25 -11.33
CA ARG A 185 -6.32 35.32 -10.70
C ARG A 185 -6.23 35.41 -9.18
N ALA A 186 -7.38 35.15 -8.52
CA ALA A 186 -7.50 35.17 -7.07
C ALA A 186 -6.56 34.17 -6.35
N GLU A 187 -6.08 33.14 -7.06
CA GLU A 187 -5.12 32.15 -6.54
C GLU A 187 -3.75 32.73 -6.19
N TYR A 188 -3.38 33.87 -6.79
CA TYR A 188 -2.10 34.56 -6.55
C TYR A 188 -2.19 35.63 -5.44
N THR A 189 -3.40 36.01 -5.01
CA THR A 189 -3.63 37.08 -4.02
C THR A 189 -3.83 36.51 -2.62
N ILE A 190 -2.76 36.09 -1.96
CA ILE A 190 -2.80 35.55 -0.59
C ILE A 190 -2.59 36.70 0.42
N GLY A 191 -3.58 37.57 0.60
CA GLY A 191 -3.46 38.65 1.60
C GLY A 191 -4.55 39.72 1.63
N ALA A 192 -5.43 39.79 0.64
CA ALA A 192 -6.46 40.83 0.57
C ALA A 192 -7.86 40.24 0.29
N PRO A 193 -8.45 39.48 1.23
CA PRO A 193 -9.83 39.02 1.07
C PRO A 193 -10.77 40.24 1.00
N GLY A 194 -11.36 40.48 -0.18
CA GLY A 194 -12.39 41.50 -0.39
C GLY A 194 -11.97 42.79 -1.12
N ARG A 195 -10.78 42.86 -1.74
CA ARG A 195 -10.42 43.96 -2.66
C ARG A 195 -10.42 43.51 -4.12
N PRO A 196 -11.01 44.30 -5.05
CA PRO A 196 -11.07 43.93 -6.46
C PRO A 196 -9.68 44.06 -7.09
N GLY A 197 -9.13 42.92 -7.52
CA GLY A 197 -8.22 42.80 -8.66
C GLY A 197 -6.85 43.45 -8.56
N SER A 198 -5.85 42.75 -8.00
CA SER A 198 -4.46 43.08 -8.32
C SER A 198 -4.20 42.89 -9.82
N CYS A 199 -3.43 43.77 -10.42
CA CYS A 199 -3.11 43.76 -11.85
C CYS A 199 -1.62 43.48 -12.06
N VAL A 200 -1.24 42.95 -13.21
CA VAL A 200 0.15 42.98 -13.66
C VAL A 200 0.28 43.94 -14.82
N THR A 201 1.24 44.85 -14.72
CA THR A 201 1.59 45.81 -15.75
C THR A 201 2.90 45.40 -16.41
N PRO A 202 3.05 45.50 -17.75
CA PRO A 202 4.33 45.21 -18.41
C PRO A 202 5.44 46.16 -17.93
N LEU A 203 6.64 45.61 -17.75
CA LEU A 203 7.84 46.36 -17.34
C LEU A 203 8.48 47.16 -18.48
#